data_AF-A0A0B7H9F2-F1
#
_entry.id   AF-A0A0B7H9F2-F1
#
_cell.length_a   1.000
_cell.length_b   1.000
_cell.length_c   1.000
_cell.angle_alpha   90.00
_cell.angle_beta   90.00
_cell.angle_gamma   90.00
#
_symmetry.space_group_name_H-M   'P 1'
#
loop_
_entity.id
_entity.type
_entity.pdbx_description
1 polymer ?
#
loop_
_entity_poly.entity_id
_entity_poly.type
_entity_poly.pdbx_seq_one_letter_code
_entity_poly.pdbx_strand_id
1 'polypeptide(L)'
;MKIFSLLLASIILFSYNMENKNNPESDWKKYQVTKNVKKIIEREYVATKVGKEIKMGENTNELSFNFDISFDKNGKKIEKIFYQKGIVVRRITYKYKGEDITEERIYNGDNSLNRRIIYKYNENLLSEKEVYDSNGELMYETFIKRKKDNEGTTEVFKYHKKDINSPTNLFGVYDYESKSGWGLSQEGKSILQVSAKHNEKGECSETEYFQGEKLQKKVTFKYKYDKKGNWIEKVGYTGDTPETIVVRKIEYF
;
A
#
# COMPACT_ATOMS: atom_id res chain seq x y z
N MET A 1 -15.28 -9.66 -19.11
CA MET A 1 -14.06 -8.87 -18.80
C MET A 1 -14.32 -7.69 -17.83
N LYS A 2 -15.33 -7.76 -16.94
CA LYS A 2 -15.67 -6.72 -15.95
C LYS A 2 -15.70 -7.22 -14.49
N ILE A 3 -15.41 -8.51 -14.27
CA ILE A 3 -15.45 -9.17 -12.95
C ILE A 3 -14.09 -9.08 -12.22
N PHE A 4 -13.01 -8.74 -12.94
CA PHE A 4 -11.65 -8.64 -12.39
C PHE A 4 -11.37 -7.38 -11.55
N SER A 5 -12.20 -6.32 -11.61
CA SER A 5 -11.89 -5.06 -10.92
C SER A 5 -12.23 -5.04 -9.44
N LEU A 6 -13.22 -5.82 -8.99
CA LEU A 6 -13.75 -5.72 -7.62
C LEU A 6 -13.02 -6.61 -6.60
N LEU A 7 -12.58 -7.80 -6.99
CA LEU A 7 -11.82 -8.70 -6.11
C LEU A 7 -10.36 -8.28 -5.94
N LEU A 8 -9.78 -7.67 -6.97
CA LEU A 8 -8.39 -7.19 -6.97
C LEU A 8 -8.24 -5.97 -6.04
N ALA A 9 -9.20 -5.03 -6.04
CA ALA A 9 -9.14 -3.82 -5.23
C ALA A 9 -9.14 -4.09 -3.71
N SER A 10 -9.84 -5.13 -3.24
CA SER A 10 -9.82 -5.53 -1.82
C SER A 10 -8.52 -6.22 -1.40
N ILE A 11 -7.84 -6.91 -2.31
CA ILE A 11 -6.58 -7.63 -2.04
C ILE A 11 -5.37 -6.69 -2.22
N ILE A 12 -5.44 -5.70 -3.12
CA ILE A 12 -4.42 -4.65 -3.28
C ILE A 12 -4.28 -3.78 -2.01
N LEU A 13 -5.35 -3.65 -1.22
CA LEU A 13 -5.27 -3.02 0.11
C LEU A 13 -4.36 -3.76 1.10
N PHE A 14 -4.15 -5.07 0.90
CA PHE A 14 -3.28 -5.90 1.74
C PHE A 14 -1.80 -5.83 1.36
N SER A 15 -1.47 -5.64 0.08
CA SER A 15 -0.08 -5.70 -0.40
C SER A 15 0.60 -4.35 -0.61
N TYR A 16 -0.13 -3.24 -0.75
CA TYR A 16 0.49 -1.91 -0.84
C TYR A 16 0.67 -1.21 0.53
N ASN A 17 0.15 -1.79 1.62
CA ASN A 17 0.48 -1.40 3.00
C ASN A 17 1.13 -2.57 3.75
N MET A 18 2.16 -3.20 3.18
CA MET A 18 3.17 -3.86 4.02
C MET A 18 4.07 -2.78 4.66
N GLU A 19 3.43 -1.94 5.49
CA GLU A 19 4.06 -0.99 6.39
C GLU A 19 4.73 -1.77 7.53
N ASN A 20 5.90 -2.35 7.26
CA ASN A 20 6.77 -2.82 8.34
C ASN A 20 7.71 -1.66 8.73
N LYS A 21 7.56 -1.21 9.98
CA LYS A 21 8.34 -0.16 10.66
C LYS A 21 9.86 -0.33 10.52
N ASN A 22 10.30 -1.54 10.25
CA ASN A 22 11.71 -1.87 10.18
C ASN A 22 12.34 -1.66 8.79
N ASN A 23 11.57 -1.44 7.69
CA ASN A 23 12.19 -1.27 6.36
C ASN A 23 12.95 0.06 6.30
N PRO A 24 14.30 0.05 6.31
CA PRO A 24 15.15 1.25 6.41
C PRO A 24 14.86 2.31 5.35
N GLU A 25 14.28 1.91 4.22
CA GLU A 25 14.22 2.74 3.01
C GLU A 25 12.81 2.97 2.47
N SER A 26 11.76 2.49 3.16
CA SER A 26 10.40 2.84 2.76
C SER A 26 10.18 4.35 2.90
N ASP A 27 9.45 4.97 1.97
CA ASP A 27 9.00 6.37 2.05
C ASP A 27 8.46 6.69 3.46
N TRP A 28 7.77 5.75 4.09
CA TRP A 28 7.17 5.90 5.42
C TRP A 28 8.19 5.96 6.56
N LYS A 29 9.27 5.20 6.49
CA LYS A 29 10.37 5.35 7.45
C LYS A 29 11.11 6.66 7.21
N LYS A 30 11.26 7.13 5.95
CA LYS A 30 11.76 8.50 5.67
C LYS A 30 10.84 9.56 6.30
N TYR A 31 9.52 9.43 6.18
CA TYR A 31 8.58 10.37 6.79
C TYR A 31 8.61 10.36 8.33
N GLN A 32 8.61 9.18 8.95
CA GLN A 32 8.76 9.06 10.40
C GLN A 32 10.13 9.56 10.89
N VAL A 33 11.19 9.35 10.13
CA VAL A 33 12.56 9.81 10.46
C VAL A 33 12.68 11.32 10.36
N THR A 34 11.93 11.98 9.49
CA THR A 34 11.99 13.46 9.40
C THR A 34 11.31 14.19 10.57
N LYS A 35 10.36 13.55 11.29
CA LYS A 35 9.56 14.14 12.41
C LYS A 35 9.03 15.57 12.16
N ASN A 36 8.96 16.00 10.90
CA ASN A 36 8.66 17.38 10.55
C ASN A 36 7.63 17.49 9.43
N VAL A 37 6.93 16.40 9.09
CA VAL A 37 5.84 16.40 8.12
C VAL A 37 4.53 16.51 8.88
N LYS A 38 3.72 17.51 8.53
CA LYS A 38 2.39 17.77 9.08
C LYS A 38 1.30 17.12 8.23
N LYS A 39 1.42 17.19 6.90
CA LYS A 39 0.42 16.67 5.97
C LYS A 39 1.07 16.22 4.66
N ILE A 40 0.58 15.13 4.09
CA ILE A 40 0.87 14.72 2.71
C ILE A 40 -0.46 14.64 1.96
N ILE A 41 -0.46 15.17 0.73
CA ILE A 41 -1.57 15.09 -0.21
C ILE A 41 -1.05 14.43 -1.47
N GLU A 42 -1.61 13.29 -1.84
CA GLU A 42 -1.28 12.57 -3.08
C GLU A 42 -2.50 12.54 -4.00
N ARG A 43 -2.25 12.83 -5.27
CA ARG A 43 -3.23 12.75 -6.36
C ARG A 43 -2.59 12.10 -7.58
N GLU A 44 -3.32 11.24 -8.25
CA GLU A 44 -2.88 10.64 -9.52
C GLU A 44 -3.72 11.14 -10.68
N TYR A 45 -3.04 11.41 -11.78
CA TYR A 45 -3.59 11.92 -13.03
C TYR A 45 -3.17 11.03 -14.19
N VAL A 46 -4.00 10.98 -15.22
CA VAL A 46 -3.61 10.44 -16.52
C VAL A 46 -2.47 11.30 -17.06
N ALA A 47 -1.40 10.67 -17.55
CA ALA A 47 -0.33 11.38 -18.22
C ALA A 47 -0.63 11.49 -19.72
N THR A 48 -0.36 12.64 -20.33
CA THR A 48 -0.47 12.81 -21.78
C THR A 48 0.80 13.41 -22.33
N LYS A 49 1.38 12.77 -23.34
CA LYS A 49 2.56 13.27 -24.05
C LYS A 49 2.13 14.28 -25.11
N VAL A 50 2.54 15.54 -24.97
CA VAL A 50 2.28 16.61 -25.93
C VAL A 50 3.63 17.11 -26.45
N GLY A 51 4.04 16.61 -27.61
CA GLY A 51 5.39 16.82 -28.15
C GLY A 51 6.45 16.18 -27.26
N LYS A 52 7.38 17.00 -26.74
CA LYS A 52 8.43 16.56 -25.80
C LYS A 52 8.01 16.66 -24.33
N GLU A 53 6.86 17.28 -24.04
CA GLU A 53 6.38 17.49 -22.69
C GLU A 53 5.39 16.41 -22.26
N ILE A 54 5.36 16.14 -20.95
CA ILE A 54 4.35 15.29 -20.32
C ILE A 54 3.45 16.20 -19.50
N LYS A 55 2.15 16.18 -19.80
CA LYS A 55 1.14 17.01 -19.15
C LYS A 55 0.21 16.16 -18.29
N MET A 56 -0.26 16.74 -17.20
CA MET A 56 -1.30 16.16 -16.36
C MET A 56 -2.65 16.29 -17.05
N GLY A 57 -3.35 15.17 -17.19
CA GLY A 57 -4.73 15.10 -17.65
C GLY A 57 -5.71 14.99 -16.48
N GLU A 58 -6.79 14.25 -16.69
CA GLU A 58 -7.82 14.02 -15.67
C GLU A 58 -7.29 13.18 -14.50
N ASN A 59 -7.89 13.38 -13.32
CA ASN A 59 -7.61 12.55 -12.15
C ASN A 59 -8.07 11.10 -12.39
N THR A 60 -7.23 10.11 -12.08
CA THR A 60 -7.50 8.69 -12.37
C THR A 60 -8.60 8.09 -11.50
N ASN A 61 -9.02 8.76 -10.41
CA ASN A 61 -9.91 8.23 -9.38
C ASN A 61 -9.39 6.96 -8.69
N GLU A 62 -8.11 6.62 -8.87
CA GLU A 62 -7.49 5.48 -8.22
C GLU A 62 -7.29 5.76 -6.73
N LEU A 63 -7.99 4.99 -5.88
CA LEU A 63 -7.99 5.23 -4.44
C LEU A 63 -6.59 5.16 -3.83
N SER A 64 -5.72 4.29 -4.35
CA SER A 64 -4.36 4.09 -3.84
C SER A 64 -3.50 5.36 -3.91
N PHE A 65 -3.82 6.29 -4.81
CA PHE A 65 -3.03 7.50 -5.06
C PHE A 65 -3.85 8.79 -4.95
N ASN A 66 -5.06 8.72 -4.40
CA ASN A 66 -5.92 9.87 -4.17
C ASN A 66 -6.28 9.97 -2.69
N PHE A 67 -5.33 10.48 -1.89
CA PHE A 67 -5.50 10.56 -0.45
C PHE A 67 -4.81 11.76 0.20
N ASP A 68 -5.28 12.08 1.40
CA ASP A 68 -4.60 12.95 2.34
C ASP A 68 -4.19 12.14 3.56
N ILE A 69 -3.04 12.44 4.14
CA ILE A 69 -2.60 11.88 5.42
C ILE A 69 -2.06 12.99 6.31
N SER A 70 -2.51 13.00 7.56
CA SER A 70 -2.15 13.99 8.57
C SER A 70 -1.31 13.35 9.66
N PHE A 71 -0.36 14.11 10.21
CA PHE A 71 0.56 13.64 11.24
C PHE A 71 0.58 14.58 12.44
N ASP A 72 0.85 14.03 13.62
CA ASP A 72 1.16 14.81 14.82
C ASP A 72 2.63 15.29 14.80
N LYS A 73 2.99 16.15 15.76
CA LYS A 73 4.35 16.69 15.92
C LYS A 73 5.43 15.62 16.21
N ASN A 74 5.02 14.40 16.55
CA ASN A 74 5.92 13.28 16.80
C ASN A 74 6.05 12.35 15.57
N GLY A 75 5.34 12.66 14.47
CA GLY A 75 5.32 11.86 13.26
C GLY A 75 4.30 10.71 13.27
N LYS A 76 3.38 10.66 14.25
CA LYS A 76 2.32 9.63 14.30
C LYS A 76 1.18 10.02 13.39
N LYS A 77 0.59 9.04 12.71
CA LYS A 77 -0.55 9.25 11.81
C LYS A 77 -1.77 9.61 12.65
N ILE A 78 -2.42 10.71 12.29
CA ILE A 78 -3.69 11.11 12.89
C ILE A 78 -4.83 10.44 12.11
N GLU A 79 -4.83 10.67 10.79
CA GLU A 79 -5.84 10.14 9.90
C GLU A 79 -5.32 10.01 8.46
N LYS A 80 -6.01 9.17 7.68
CA LYS A 80 -5.84 9.05 6.23
C LYS A 80 -7.21 9.10 5.54
N ILE A 81 -7.39 10.02 4.61
CA ILE A 81 -8.66 10.27 3.91
C ILE A 81 -8.46 9.93 2.44
N PHE A 82 -9.34 9.10 1.88
CA PHE A 82 -9.33 8.70 0.49
C PHE A 82 -10.46 9.38 -0.28
N TYR A 83 -10.15 9.76 -1.52
CA TYR A 83 -11.05 10.48 -2.39
C TYR A 83 -11.32 9.70 -3.68
N GLN A 84 -12.56 9.77 -4.15
CA GLN A 84 -12.94 9.33 -5.48
C GLN A 84 -13.76 10.44 -6.12
N LYS A 85 -13.36 10.93 -7.30
CA LYS A 85 -14.01 12.07 -7.97
C LYS A 85 -14.17 13.30 -7.07
N GLY A 86 -13.17 13.55 -6.22
CA GLY A 86 -13.18 14.66 -5.25
C GLY A 86 -14.05 14.43 -4.01
N ILE A 87 -14.80 13.32 -3.93
CA ILE A 87 -15.66 12.98 -2.79
C ILE A 87 -14.89 12.09 -1.83
N VAL A 88 -15.01 12.37 -0.53
CA VAL A 88 -14.47 11.49 0.51
C VAL A 88 -15.22 10.17 0.48
N VAL A 89 -14.51 9.06 0.26
CA VAL A 89 -15.11 7.72 0.25
C VAL A 89 -14.68 6.87 1.44
N ARG A 90 -13.55 7.22 2.06
CA ARG A 90 -13.02 6.47 3.20
C ARG A 90 -12.16 7.34 4.07
N ARG A 91 -12.29 7.19 5.39
CA ARG A 91 -11.38 7.77 6.39
C ARG A 91 -10.84 6.67 7.29
N ILE A 92 -9.56 6.73 7.61
CA ILE A 92 -8.90 5.82 8.54
C ILE A 92 -8.34 6.63 9.71
N THR A 93 -8.57 6.16 10.93
CA THR A 93 -7.96 6.72 12.14
C THR A 93 -7.16 5.65 12.88
N TYR A 94 -6.17 6.06 13.65
CA TYR A 94 -5.18 5.16 14.25
C TYR A 94 -5.18 5.27 15.77
N LYS A 95 -4.98 4.15 16.47
CA LYS A 95 -4.60 4.13 17.89
C LYS A 95 -3.25 3.45 18.08
N TYR A 96 -2.57 3.85 19.15
CA TYR A 96 -1.19 3.45 19.40
C TYR A 96 -0.97 2.91 20.80
N LYS A 97 -0.01 2.00 20.93
CA LYS A 97 0.67 1.67 22.19
C LYS A 97 2.17 1.95 22.00
N GLY A 98 2.68 2.95 22.69
CA GLY A 98 4.02 3.48 22.40
C GLY A 98 4.08 3.99 20.97
N GLU A 99 4.97 3.41 20.16
CA GLU A 99 5.14 3.76 18.75
C GLU A 99 4.36 2.84 17.79
N ASP A 100 3.72 1.79 18.29
CA ASP A 100 3.06 0.77 17.45
C ASP A 100 1.58 1.04 17.30
N ILE A 101 1.06 0.88 16.09
CA ILE A 101 -0.39 0.98 15.81
C ILE A 101 -1.05 -0.28 16.36
N THR A 102 -2.00 -0.13 17.27
CA THR A 102 -2.74 -1.27 17.85
C THR A 102 -4.14 -1.42 17.26
N GLU A 103 -4.69 -0.35 16.69
CA GLU A 103 -6.02 -0.36 16.10
C GLU A 103 -6.11 0.63 14.94
N GLU A 104 -6.81 0.21 13.89
CA GLU A 104 -7.35 1.10 12.86
C GLU A 104 -8.88 1.06 12.87
N ARG A 105 -9.48 2.22 12.67
CA ARG A 105 -10.91 2.33 12.36
C ARG A 105 -11.09 2.91 10.98
N ILE A 106 -11.84 2.18 10.17
CA ILE A 106 -12.15 2.55 8.79
C ILE A 106 -13.60 3.01 8.75
N TYR A 107 -13.81 4.20 8.25
CA TYR A 107 -15.10 4.85 8.11
C TYR A 107 -15.44 5.03 6.63
N ASN A 108 -16.71 4.95 6.29
CA ASN A 108 -17.25 5.35 4.99
C ASN A 108 -17.20 6.88 4.84
N GLY A 109 -17.50 7.38 3.63
CA GLY A 109 -17.53 8.81 3.34
C GLY A 109 -18.52 9.64 4.18
N ASP A 110 -19.57 9.01 4.67
CA ASP A 110 -20.58 9.58 5.57
C ASP A 110 -20.18 9.51 7.06
N ASN A 111 -18.93 9.13 7.35
CA ASN A 111 -18.39 8.86 8.68
C ASN A 111 -19.00 7.67 9.46
N SER A 112 -19.84 6.84 8.83
CA SER A 112 -20.27 5.58 9.46
C SER A 112 -19.10 4.61 9.57
N LEU A 113 -19.00 3.87 10.69
CA LEU A 113 -17.95 2.87 10.89
C LEU A 113 -18.16 1.69 9.93
N ASN A 114 -17.13 1.35 9.16
CA ASN A 114 -17.16 0.26 8.18
C ASN A 114 -16.40 -0.98 8.67
N ARG A 115 -15.20 -0.78 9.23
CA ARG A 115 -14.34 -1.84 9.77
C ARG A 115 -13.57 -1.36 10.98
N ARG A 116 -13.22 -2.31 11.85
CA ARG A 116 -12.21 -2.16 12.89
C ARG A 116 -11.14 -3.22 12.68
N ILE A 117 -9.87 -2.83 12.69
CA ILE A 117 -8.73 -3.74 12.56
C ILE A 117 -7.94 -3.66 13.86
N ILE A 118 -7.67 -4.81 14.47
CA ILE A 118 -6.81 -4.94 15.66
C ILE A 118 -5.49 -5.59 15.25
N TYR A 119 -4.39 -5.01 15.73
CA TYR A 119 -3.04 -5.47 15.45
C TYR A 119 -2.41 -6.06 16.71
N LYS A 120 -1.85 -7.26 16.59
CA LYS A 120 -1.11 -7.92 17.68
C LYS A 120 0.34 -8.17 17.27
N TYR A 121 1.21 -8.04 18.25
CA TYR A 121 2.65 -8.09 18.06
C TYR A 121 3.27 -9.15 18.97
N ASN A 122 4.27 -9.85 18.43
CA ASN A 122 5.15 -10.73 19.18
C ASN A 122 6.59 -10.22 19.00
N GLU A 123 7.31 -10.01 20.10
CA GLU A 123 8.69 -9.47 20.08
C GLU A 123 8.84 -8.19 19.22
N ASN A 124 7.87 -7.27 19.32
CA ASN A 124 7.78 -6.02 18.53
C ASN A 124 7.59 -6.21 17.01
N LEU A 125 7.31 -7.43 16.56
CA LEU A 125 6.98 -7.74 15.18
C LEU A 125 5.50 -8.05 15.07
N LEU A 126 4.85 -7.52 14.03
CA LEU A 126 3.44 -7.81 13.79
C LEU A 126 3.26 -9.31 13.57
N SER A 127 2.41 -9.94 14.36
CA SER A 127 2.16 -11.39 14.35
C SER A 127 0.76 -11.74 13.88
N GLU A 128 -0.21 -10.85 14.13
CA GLU A 128 -1.62 -11.13 13.84
C GLU A 128 -2.42 -9.85 13.53
N LYS A 129 -3.45 -10.00 12.69
CA LYS A 129 -4.48 -8.98 12.44
C LYS A 129 -5.87 -9.60 12.58
N GLU A 130 -6.74 -8.96 13.35
CA GLU A 130 -8.16 -9.31 13.43
C GLU A 130 -8.98 -8.21 12.76
N VAL A 131 -9.92 -8.59 11.90
CA VAL A 131 -10.79 -7.63 11.22
C VAL A 131 -12.24 -7.87 11.59
N TYR A 132 -12.86 -6.81 12.10
CA TYR A 132 -14.25 -6.78 12.51
C TYR A 132 -15.07 -5.91 11.57
N ASP A 133 -16.33 -6.28 11.38
CA ASP A 133 -17.29 -5.45 10.65
C ASP A 133 -17.82 -4.28 11.51
N SER A 134 -18.82 -3.56 11.01
CA SER A 134 -19.44 -2.42 11.69
C SER A 134 -20.24 -2.81 12.93
N ASN A 135 -20.70 -4.07 13.02
CA ASN A 135 -21.46 -4.60 14.14
C ASN A 135 -20.53 -5.18 15.22
N GLY A 136 -19.23 -5.27 14.94
CA GLY A 136 -18.24 -5.85 15.84
C GLY A 136 -18.07 -7.35 15.67
N GLU A 137 -18.61 -7.94 14.60
CA GLU A 137 -18.44 -9.36 14.29
C GLU A 137 -17.08 -9.60 13.64
N LEU A 138 -16.36 -10.61 14.12
CA LEU A 138 -15.06 -11.00 13.57
C LEU A 138 -15.26 -11.59 12.17
N MET A 139 -14.72 -10.91 11.16
CA MET A 139 -14.80 -11.34 9.77
C MET A 139 -13.70 -12.34 9.41
N TYR A 140 -12.46 -12.03 9.78
CA TYR A 140 -11.29 -12.86 9.48
C TYR A 140 -10.08 -12.49 10.34
N GLU A 141 -9.12 -13.42 10.37
CA GLU A 141 -7.84 -13.29 11.04
C GLU A 141 -6.70 -13.53 10.04
N THR A 142 -5.60 -12.82 10.21
CA THR A 142 -4.38 -13.03 9.43
C THR A 142 -3.24 -13.31 10.37
N PHE A 143 -2.54 -14.42 10.15
CA PHE A 143 -1.34 -14.79 10.89
C PHE A 143 -0.09 -14.56 10.03
N ILE A 144 0.90 -13.91 10.63
CA ILE A 144 2.15 -13.55 9.96
C ILE A 144 3.25 -14.46 10.47
N LYS A 145 3.86 -15.23 9.56
CA LYS A 145 5.01 -16.07 9.83
C LYS A 145 6.20 -15.53 9.06
N ARG A 146 7.37 -15.50 9.69
CA ARG A 146 8.61 -15.06 9.05
C ARG A 146 9.55 -16.25 8.94
N LYS A 147 10.15 -16.42 7.77
CA LYS A 147 11.19 -17.41 7.53
C LYS A 147 12.42 -16.67 7.03
N LYS A 148 13.57 -16.93 7.64
CA LYS A 148 14.86 -16.49 7.13
C LYS A 148 15.52 -17.67 6.42
N ASP A 149 15.92 -17.48 5.18
CA ASP A 149 16.76 -18.41 4.42
C ASP A 149 18.06 -17.71 4.00
N ASN A 150 18.90 -18.41 3.23
CA ASN A 150 20.18 -17.89 2.77
C ASN A 150 20.03 -16.80 1.69
N GLU A 151 18.83 -16.60 1.13
CA GLU A 151 18.51 -15.62 0.09
C GLU A 151 17.86 -14.36 0.68
N GLY A 152 17.29 -14.45 1.88
CA GLY A 152 16.88 -13.32 2.70
C GLY A 152 15.82 -13.67 3.76
N THR A 153 15.13 -12.65 4.28
CA THR A 153 13.96 -12.84 5.14
C THR A 153 12.69 -12.76 4.30
N THR A 154 11.95 -13.86 4.23
CA THR A 154 10.63 -13.95 3.61
C THR A 154 9.52 -13.83 4.66
N GLU A 155 8.60 -12.89 4.49
CA GLU A 155 7.35 -12.83 5.25
C GLU A 155 6.27 -13.65 4.53
N VAL A 156 5.75 -14.67 5.21
CA VAL A 156 4.65 -15.52 4.74
C VAL A 156 3.40 -15.21 5.56
N PHE A 157 2.37 -14.76 4.87
CA PHE A 157 1.07 -14.46 5.47
C PHE A 157 0.13 -15.63 5.19
N LYS A 158 -0.53 -16.10 6.25
CA LYS A 158 -1.61 -17.09 6.13
C LYS A 158 -2.92 -16.46 6.57
N TYR A 159 -3.85 -16.33 5.62
CA TYR A 159 -5.19 -15.83 5.85
C TYR A 159 -6.11 -16.96 6.33
N HIS A 160 -6.86 -16.72 7.40
CA HIS A 160 -7.85 -17.64 7.95
C HIS A 160 -9.19 -16.93 8.15
N LYS A 161 -10.23 -17.33 7.39
CA LYS A 161 -11.61 -16.87 7.60
C LYS A 161 -12.35 -17.83 8.54
N LYS A 162 -13.22 -17.32 9.41
CA LYS A 162 -13.88 -18.11 10.46
C LYS A 162 -15.13 -18.93 10.05
N ASP A 163 -15.90 -18.65 8.96
CA ASP A 163 -16.99 -19.58 8.50
C ASP A 163 -17.67 -19.22 7.13
N ILE A 164 -18.38 -20.09 6.36
CA ILE A 164 -18.68 -21.56 6.45
C ILE A 164 -18.71 -22.30 5.06
N ASN A 165 -18.50 -21.62 3.92
CA ASN A 165 -18.74 -22.22 2.58
C ASN A 165 -17.64 -21.97 1.52
N SER A 166 -16.39 -21.70 1.90
CA SER A 166 -15.32 -21.78 0.90
C SER A 166 -13.93 -21.99 1.50
N PRO A 167 -13.16 -22.97 1.01
CA PRO A 167 -11.76 -23.09 1.34
C PRO A 167 -11.00 -22.05 0.52
N THR A 168 -10.57 -20.95 1.13
CA THR A 168 -9.55 -20.11 0.49
C THR A 168 -8.44 -19.82 1.48
N ASN A 169 -7.54 -20.79 1.66
CA ASN A 169 -6.21 -20.52 2.18
C ASN A 169 -5.48 -19.70 1.12
N LEU A 170 -5.54 -18.38 1.24
CA LEU A 170 -4.70 -17.48 0.47
C LEU A 170 -3.35 -17.37 1.18
N PHE A 171 -2.29 -17.58 0.41
CA PHE A 171 -0.92 -17.46 0.88
C PHE A 171 -0.29 -16.28 0.17
N GLY A 172 0.04 -15.25 0.95
CA GLY A 172 0.84 -14.12 0.51
C GLY A 172 2.30 -14.39 0.86
N VAL A 173 3.21 -14.24 -0.10
CA VAL A 173 4.65 -14.31 0.15
C VAL A 173 5.24 -12.97 -0.24
N TYR A 174 6.01 -12.36 0.67
CA TYR A 174 6.75 -11.14 0.44
C TYR A 174 8.21 -11.38 0.77
N ASP A 175 9.09 -11.12 -0.19
CA ASP A 175 10.52 -11.10 0.08
C ASP A 175 10.92 -9.68 0.53
N TYR A 176 11.24 -9.60 1.81
CA TYR A 176 11.50 -8.33 2.48
C TYR A 176 12.91 -7.81 2.21
N GLU A 177 13.92 -8.69 2.19
CA GLU A 177 15.32 -8.28 2.08
C GLU A 177 15.69 -7.90 0.66
N SER A 178 15.21 -8.65 -0.33
CA SER A 178 15.43 -8.29 -1.73
C SER A 178 14.52 -7.16 -2.21
N LYS A 179 13.47 -6.81 -1.42
CA LYS A 179 12.37 -5.90 -1.80
C LYS A 179 11.78 -6.28 -3.16
N SER A 180 11.95 -7.53 -3.59
CA SER A 180 11.84 -7.90 -4.99
C SER A 180 10.41 -8.10 -5.44
N GLY A 181 9.42 -8.09 -4.55
CA GLY A 181 8.04 -8.33 -4.94
C GLY A 181 7.16 -9.03 -3.91
N TRP A 182 5.92 -9.31 -4.32
CA TRP A 182 5.00 -10.17 -3.58
C TRP A 182 4.29 -11.15 -4.52
N GLY A 183 3.96 -12.31 -3.98
CA GLY A 183 3.17 -13.34 -4.66
C GLY A 183 1.91 -13.68 -3.88
N LEU A 184 0.85 -14.03 -4.60
CA LEU A 184 -0.39 -14.57 -4.05
C LEU A 184 -0.64 -15.95 -4.67
N SER A 185 -0.82 -16.95 -3.82
CA SER A 185 -1.27 -18.27 -4.24
C SER A 185 -2.53 -18.71 -3.49
N GLN A 186 -3.30 -19.58 -4.14
CA GLN A 186 -4.48 -20.24 -3.58
C GLN A 186 -4.34 -21.73 -3.87
N GLU A 187 -4.49 -22.56 -2.84
CA GLU A 187 -4.39 -24.03 -2.98
C GLU A 187 -3.08 -24.47 -3.68
N GLY A 188 -1.98 -23.76 -3.40
CA GLY A 188 -0.66 -24.03 -3.99
C GLY A 188 -0.47 -23.52 -5.43
N LYS A 189 -1.49 -22.93 -6.06
CA LYS A 189 -1.38 -22.33 -7.41
C LYS A 189 -1.10 -20.84 -7.32
N SER A 190 -0.03 -20.38 -7.98
CA SER A 190 0.26 -18.94 -8.11
C SER A 190 -0.82 -18.26 -8.94
N ILE A 191 -1.47 -17.24 -8.37
CA ILE A 191 -2.50 -16.43 -9.04
C ILE A 191 -1.89 -15.14 -9.56
N LEU A 192 -1.02 -14.52 -8.77
CA LEU A 192 -0.45 -13.22 -9.05
C LEU A 192 0.96 -13.17 -8.47
N GLN A 193 1.87 -12.63 -9.25
CA GLN A 193 3.20 -12.26 -8.77
C GLN A 193 3.49 -10.84 -9.25
N VAL A 194 4.02 -10.04 -8.36
CA VAL A 194 4.49 -8.70 -8.64
C VAL A 194 5.95 -8.68 -8.30
N SER A 195 6.80 -8.31 -9.25
CA SER A 195 8.22 -8.04 -9.01
C SER A 195 8.45 -6.54 -8.97
N ALA A 196 9.31 -6.06 -8.08
CA ALA A 196 9.64 -4.66 -7.91
C ALA A 196 11.16 -4.47 -7.86
N LYS A 197 11.67 -3.51 -8.63
CA LYS A 197 13.04 -3.02 -8.51
C LYS A 197 13.05 -1.63 -7.90
N HIS A 198 14.16 -1.29 -7.26
CA HIS A 198 14.33 -0.03 -6.56
C HIS A 198 15.54 0.73 -7.11
N ASN A 199 15.48 2.05 -7.07
CA ASN A 199 16.62 2.91 -7.39
C ASN A 199 17.59 3.01 -6.20
N GLU A 200 18.69 3.74 -6.35
CA GLU A 200 19.72 3.93 -5.32
C GLU A 200 19.22 4.62 -4.03
N LYS A 201 18.08 5.33 -4.12
CA LYS A 201 17.43 5.96 -2.97
C LYS A 201 16.39 5.05 -2.31
N GLY A 202 16.20 3.83 -2.82
CA GLY A 202 15.25 2.86 -2.31
C GLY A 202 13.80 3.07 -2.77
N GLU A 203 13.53 3.96 -3.73
CA GLU A 203 12.19 4.10 -4.33
C GLU A 203 11.99 3.11 -5.48
N CYS A 204 10.76 2.62 -5.66
CA CYS A 204 10.43 1.65 -6.72
C CYS A 204 10.66 2.24 -8.12
N SER A 205 11.66 1.74 -8.84
CA SER A 205 11.99 2.20 -10.21
C SER A 205 11.26 1.41 -11.28
N GLU A 206 10.82 0.18 -10.97
CA GLU A 206 10.18 -0.72 -11.92
C GLU A 206 9.25 -1.69 -11.19
N THR A 207 8.13 -2.02 -11.82
CA THR A 207 7.23 -3.08 -11.38
C THR A 207 6.82 -3.96 -12.55
N GLU A 208 6.90 -5.27 -12.37
CA GLU A 208 6.46 -6.28 -13.32
C GLU A 208 5.31 -7.09 -12.70
N TYR A 209 4.23 -7.25 -13.45
CA TYR A 209 3.03 -7.96 -13.02
C TYR A 209 2.90 -9.25 -13.81
N PHE A 210 2.77 -10.37 -13.12
CA PHE A 210 2.69 -11.70 -13.69
C PHE A 210 1.40 -12.40 -13.28
N GLN A 211 0.83 -13.16 -14.22
CA GLN A 211 -0.24 -14.12 -13.94
C GLN A 211 0.32 -15.52 -14.19
N GLY A 212 0.51 -16.28 -13.12
CA GLY A 212 1.39 -17.45 -13.17
C GLY A 212 2.80 -17.00 -13.61
N GLU A 213 3.34 -17.65 -14.63
CA GLU A 213 4.67 -17.32 -15.19
C GLU A 213 4.61 -16.25 -16.30
N LYS A 214 3.42 -15.82 -16.72
CA LYS A 214 3.26 -14.91 -17.85
C LYS A 214 3.29 -13.45 -17.40
N LEU A 215 4.28 -12.70 -17.89
CA LEU A 215 4.34 -11.23 -17.76
C LEU A 215 3.13 -10.58 -18.45
N GLN A 216 2.36 -9.82 -17.68
CA GLN A 216 1.17 -9.09 -18.12
C GLN A 216 1.47 -7.62 -18.39
N LYS A 217 2.23 -7.00 -17.48
CA LYS A 217 2.53 -5.57 -17.55
C LYS A 217 3.88 -5.29 -16.91
N LYS A 218 4.62 -4.36 -17.51
CA LYS A 218 5.83 -3.77 -16.93
C LYS A 218 5.66 -2.27 -16.88
N VAL A 219 5.87 -1.68 -15.72
CA VAL A 219 5.79 -0.24 -15.47
C VAL A 219 7.13 0.24 -14.97
N THR A 220 7.65 1.32 -15.54
CA THR A 220 8.85 2.00 -15.03
C THR A 220 8.47 3.36 -14.46
N PHE A 221 9.23 3.83 -13.47
CA PHE A 221 8.94 5.05 -12.75
C PHE A 221 10.09 6.05 -12.84
N LYS A 222 9.75 7.32 -13.08
CA LYS A 222 10.68 8.45 -12.98
C LYS A 222 10.17 9.43 -11.94
N TYR A 223 11.10 10.07 -11.24
CA TYR A 223 10.80 10.87 -10.05
C TYR A 223 11.36 12.28 -10.14
N LYS A 224 10.67 13.25 -9.54
CA LYS A 224 11.21 14.56 -9.17
C LYS A 224 11.13 14.75 -7.67
N TYR A 225 12.06 15.52 -7.12
CA TYR A 225 12.24 15.69 -5.67
C TYR A 225 12.17 17.16 -5.26
N ASP A 226 11.73 17.40 -4.01
CA ASP A 226 11.89 18.68 -3.36
C ASP A 226 13.33 18.89 -2.86
N LYS A 227 13.62 20.08 -2.31
CA LYS A 227 14.94 20.42 -1.76
C LYS A 227 15.35 19.57 -0.56
N LYS A 228 14.42 18.85 0.08
CA LYS A 228 14.68 17.95 1.20
C LYS A 228 14.91 16.51 0.76
N GLY A 229 14.86 16.24 -0.56
CA GLY A 229 15.06 14.92 -1.13
C GLY A 229 13.82 14.04 -1.12
N ASN A 230 12.65 14.56 -0.76
CA ASN A 230 11.38 13.82 -0.85
C ASN A 230 10.83 13.91 -2.27
N TRP A 231 10.36 12.81 -2.83
CA TRP A 231 9.75 12.89 -4.15
C TRP A 231 8.42 13.63 -4.09
N ILE A 232 8.17 14.48 -5.08
CA ILE A 232 6.99 15.33 -5.23
C ILE A 232 6.23 15.06 -6.54
N GLU A 233 6.87 14.36 -7.47
CA GLU A 233 6.26 13.90 -8.71
C GLU A 233 6.81 12.51 -9.05
N LYS A 234 5.93 11.60 -9.47
CA LYS A 234 6.26 10.27 -9.98
C LYS A 234 5.50 10.03 -11.28
N VAL A 235 6.21 9.81 -12.38
CA VAL A 235 5.62 9.48 -13.68
C VAL A 235 5.79 7.98 -13.94
N GLY A 236 4.68 7.30 -14.20
CA GLY A 236 4.64 5.88 -14.58
C GLY A 236 4.58 5.70 -16.09
N TYR A 237 5.39 4.78 -16.63
CA TYR A 237 5.48 4.50 -18.06
C TYR A 237 5.25 3.02 -18.35
N THR A 238 4.51 2.74 -19.41
CA THR A 238 4.48 1.43 -20.07
C THR A 238 5.27 1.56 -21.38
N GLY A 239 6.44 0.93 -21.43
CA GLY A 239 7.43 1.22 -22.49
C GLY A 239 7.82 2.70 -22.47
N ASP A 240 7.71 3.39 -23.60
CA ASP A 240 8.00 4.82 -23.73
C ASP A 240 6.77 5.73 -23.55
N THR A 241 5.62 5.15 -23.26
CA THR A 241 4.35 5.87 -23.12
C THR A 241 4.11 6.21 -21.65
N PRO A 242 4.06 7.51 -21.28
CA PRO A 242 3.65 7.89 -19.93
C PRO A 242 2.15 7.61 -19.77
N GLU A 243 1.76 6.91 -18.71
CA GLU A 243 0.36 6.58 -18.41
C GLU A 243 -0.17 7.36 -17.21
N THR A 244 0.66 7.54 -16.18
CA THR A 244 0.23 8.18 -14.93
C THR A 244 1.24 9.20 -14.42
N ILE A 245 0.72 10.22 -13.74
CA ILE A 245 1.50 11.20 -12.98
C ILE A 245 0.91 11.24 -11.58
N VAL A 246 1.70 10.86 -10.57
CA VAL A 246 1.36 11.07 -9.17
C VAL A 246 2.06 12.33 -8.70
N VAL A 247 1.28 13.28 -8.20
CA VAL A 247 1.78 14.50 -7.56
C VAL A 247 1.62 14.36 -6.05
N ARG A 248 2.68 14.73 -5.33
CA ARG A 248 2.72 14.73 -3.88
C ARG A 248 3.03 16.13 -3.36
N LYS A 249 2.09 16.70 -2.60
CA LYS A 249 2.32 17.93 -1.82
C LYS A 249 2.64 17.54 -0.39
N ILE A 250 3.71 18.09 0.16
CA ILE A 250 4.16 17.85 1.54
C ILE A 250 4.14 19.18 2.28
N GLU A 251 3.43 19.20 3.41
CA GLU A 251 3.42 20.31 4.35
C GLU A 251 4.26 19.93 5.56
N TYR A 252 5.21 20.78 5.91
CA TYR A 252 6.11 20.58 7.04
C TYR A 252 5.66 21.41 8.25
N PHE A 253 6.04 21.00 9.46
CA PHE A 253 5.97 21.85 10.66
C PHE A 253 6.97 23.01 10.59
#